data_AF-A0A087TBD2-F1
#
_entry.id   AF-A0A087TBD2-F1
#
_cell.length_a   1.000
_cell.length_b   1.000
_cell.length_c   1.000
_cell.angle_alpha   90.00
_cell.angle_beta   90.00
_cell.angle_gamma   90.00
#
_symmetry.space_group_name_H-M   'P 1'
#
loop_
_entity.id
_entity.type
_entity.pdbx_description
1 polymer ?
#
loop_
_entity_poly.entity_id
_entity_poly.type
_entity_poly.pdbx_seq_one_letter_code
_entity_poly.pdbx_strand_id
1 'polypeptide(L)'
;MECRNKNCIITAGQILSNMNYDVDPCSNFYKFACGRYGSGTGEIASVAQSSVDYVYVALKRLLESPTVTDVEDFDVVKSLYDACINYSGLKNEFSYSIETVRSLLLQFGIDTWPVIDIFYDEDTNLSVEERLAGLNLVGIPVAFRLEVIPEDNIPDSHILKLSPGGPQDTSRPPGDIRADQRLRSQMISFFLFLGASESRARKAASDIL
;
A
#
# COMPACT_ATOMS: atom_id res chain seq x y z
N MET A 1 41.12 -16.19 19.25
CA MET A 1 41.63 -14.99 18.52
C MET A 1 40.60 -13.89 18.66
N GLU A 2 41.03 -12.68 19.04
CA GLU A 2 40.15 -11.50 19.07
C GLU A 2 40.14 -10.80 17.71
N CYS A 3 38.96 -10.41 17.22
CA CYS A 3 38.85 -9.60 16.02
C CYS A 3 39.01 -8.10 16.34
N ARG A 4 40.00 -7.44 15.73
CA ARG A 4 40.32 -6.02 15.98
C ARG A 4 40.25 -5.13 14.73
N ASN A 5 39.67 -5.61 13.64
CA ASN A 5 39.47 -4.76 12.46
C ASN A 5 38.33 -3.74 12.71
N LYS A 6 38.27 -2.71 11.86
CA LYS A 6 37.30 -1.62 11.96
C LYS A 6 35.85 -2.13 12.04
N ASN A 7 35.49 -3.11 11.21
CA ASN A 7 34.14 -3.66 11.16
C ASN A 7 33.77 -4.37 12.46
N CYS A 8 34.69 -5.15 13.03
CA CYS A 8 34.48 -5.82 14.31
C CYS A 8 34.29 -4.83 15.46
N ILE A 9 35.08 -3.76 15.51
CA ILE A 9 34.95 -2.72 16.55
C ILE A 9 33.58 -2.02 16.45
N ILE A 10 33.18 -1.61 15.24
CA ILE A 10 31.90 -0.92 15.02
C ILE A 10 30.73 -1.85 15.37
N THR A 11 30.76 -3.09 14.89
CA THR A 11 29.69 -4.07 15.12
C THR A 11 29.56 -4.41 16.59
N ALA A 12 30.68 -4.65 17.28
CA ALA A 12 30.67 -4.87 18.72
C ALA A 12 30.08 -3.67 19.47
N GLY A 13 30.47 -2.44 19.10
CA GLY A 13 29.90 -1.22 19.68
C GLY A 13 28.38 -1.13 19.54
N GLN A 14 27.85 -1.44 18.35
CA GLN A 14 26.40 -1.45 18.07
C GLN A 14 25.66 -2.53 18.87
N ILE A 15 26.23 -3.73 19.03
CA ILE A 15 25.63 -4.78 19.84
C ILE A 15 25.57 -4.33 21.30
N LEU A 16 26.71 -3.86 21.83
CA LEU A 16 26.81 -3.43 23.23
C LEU A 16 25.88 -2.25 23.55
N SER A 17 25.62 -1.35 22.60
CA SER A 17 24.71 -0.21 22.80
C SER A 17 23.25 -0.62 22.93
N ASN A 18 22.85 -1.75 22.36
CA ASN A 18 21.45 -2.22 22.39
C ASN A 18 21.13 -3.04 23.65
N MET A 19 22.17 -3.62 24.27
CA MET A 19 22.04 -4.52 25.41
C MET A 19 21.72 -3.79 26.72
N ASN A 20 20.88 -4.40 27.54
CA ASN A 20 20.60 -4.00 28.90
C ASN A 20 21.20 -4.99 29.91
N TYR A 21 22.37 -4.65 30.44
CA TYR A 21 23.09 -5.48 31.42
C TYR A 21 22.41 -5.61 32.79
N ASP A 22 21.38 -4.80 33.05
CA ASP A 22 20.61 -4.86 34.31
C ASP A 22 19.61 -6.04 34.32
N VAL A 23 19.49 -6.79 33.22
CA VAL A 23 18.58 -7.93 33.07
C VAL A 23 19.40 -9.21 32.87
N ASP A 24 19.10 -10.25 33.66
CA ASP A 24 19.74 -11.57 33.47
C ASP A 24 19.30 -12.19 32.13
N PRO A 25 20.23 -12.51 31.20
CA PRO A 25 19.91 -13.15 29.92
C PRO A 25 19.16 -14.48 30.08
N CYS A 26 19.40 -15.23 31.15
CA CYS A 26 18.72 -16.50 31.42
C CYS A 26 17.26 -16.31 31.83
N SER A 27 16.90 -15.12 32.33
CA SER A 27 15.54 -14.78 32.74
C SER A 27 14.71 -14.16 31.61
N ASN A 28 15.30 -13.25 30.84
CA ASN A 28 14.64 -12.59 29.71
C ASN A 28 15.67 -12.09 28.69
N PHE A 29 16.07 -13.00 27.79
CA PHE A 29 17.08 -12.72 26.77
C PHE A 29 16.70 -11.54 25.85
N TYR A 30 15.41 -11.37 25.53
CA TYR A 30 14.95 -10.26 24.70
C TYR A 30 15.23 -8.90 25.36
N LYS A 31 14.87 -8.75 26.64
CA LYS A 31 15.16 -7.51 27.39
C LYS A 31 16.65 -7.30 27.62
N PHE A 32 17.42 -8.36 27.82
CA PHE A 32 18.86 -8.27 27.90
C PHE A 32 19.49 -7.81 26.58
N ALA A 33 19.07 -8.36 25.44
CA ALA A 33 19.69 -8.07 24.14
C ALA A 33 19.20 -6.75 23.52
N CYS A 34 17.92 -6.39 23.71
CA CYS A 34 17.26 -5.27 23.03
C CYS A 34 16.73 -4.20 24.00
N GLY A 35 16.93 -4.33 25.31
CA GLY A 35 16.30 -3.46 26.30
C GLY A 35 16.73 -1.99 26.25
N ARG A 36 17.79 -1.66 25.51
CA ARG A 36 18.23 -0.29 25.23
C ARG A 36 18.13 0.09 23.75
N TYR A 37 17.65 -0.80 22.90
CA TYR A 37 17.47 -0.52 21.49
C TYR A 37 16.48 0.66 21.30
N GLY A 38 16.89 1.69 20.56
CA GLY A 38 16.10 2.90 20.33
C GLY A 38 16.05 3.92 21.48
N SER A 39 16.77 3.68 22.60
CA SER A 39 16.68 4.55 23.79
C SER A 39 17.25 5.97 23.62
N GLY A 40 17.97 6.24 22.52
CA GLY A 40 18.57 7.55 22.21
C GLY A 40 17.84 8.36 21.14
N THR A 41 16.95 7.76 20.35
CA THR A 41 16.30 8.40 19.19
C THR A 41 14.83 8.71 19.42
N GLY A 42 14.20 8.14 20.45
CA GLY A 42 12.75 8.26 20.70
C GLY A 42 11.89 7.48 19.69
N GLU A 43 12.51 6.89 18.67
CA GLU A 43 11.89 6.04 17.67
C GLU A 43 12.23 4.58 17.94
N ILE A 44 11.22 3.78 18.22
CA ILE A 44 11.33 2.32 18.34
C ILE A 44 11.03 1.71 16.96
N ALA A 45 11.81 2.05 15.94
CA ALA A 45 11.77 1.34 14.67
C ALA A 45 12.48 0.00 14.85
N SER A 46 11.89 -1.12 14.42
CA SER A 46 12.56 -2.43 14.48
C SER A 46 13.78 -2.46 13.56
N VAL A 47 14.74 -3.36 13.80
CA VAL A 47 15.91 -3.55 12.91
C VAL A 47 15.49 -3.81 11.47
N ALA A 48 14.40 -4.57 11.27
CA ALA A 48 13.85 -4.83 9.95
C ALA A 48 13.34 -3.53 9.29
N GLN A 49 12.61 -2.71 10.03
CA GLN A 49 12.13 -1.42 9.54
C GLN A 49 13.30 -0.50 9.18
N SER A 50 14.30 -0.37 10.05
CA SER A 50 15.48 0.46 9.77
C SER A 50 16.26 0.00 8.53
N SER A 51 16.29 -1.31 8.26
CA SER A 51 16.93 -1.86 7.06
C SER A 51 16.16 -1.47 5.79
N VAL A 52 14.83 -1.55 5.85
CA VAL A 52 13.94 -1.12 4.77
C VAL A 52 14.08 0.39 4.53
N ASP A 53 14.13 1.20 5.58
CA ASP A 53 14.30 2.66 5.49
C ASP A 53 15.64 3.03 4.83
N TYR A 54 16.71 2.31 5.17
CA TYR A 54 18.02 2.50 4.53
C TYR A 54 17.94 2.25 3.01
N VAL A 55 17.26 1.19 2.59
CA VAL A 55 17.05 0.88 1.17
C VAL A 55 16.24 1.99 0.49
N TYR A 56 15.17 2.47 1.10
CA TYR A 56 14.37 3.56 0.54
C TYR A 56 15.17 4.86 0.41
N VAL A 57 16.00 5.20 1.39
CA VAL A 57 16.89 6.37 1.31
C VAL A 57 17.92 6.22 0.19
N ALA A 58 18.50 5.02 0.03
CA ALA A 58 19.42 4.73 -1.06
C ALA A 58 18.74 4.83 -2.43
N LEU A 59 17.55 4.24 -2.56
CA LEU A 59 16.74 4.29 -3.79
C LEU A 59 16.36 5.72 -4.15
N LYS A 60 15.90 6.51 -3.17
CA LYS A 60 15.62 7.93 -3.35
C LYS A 60 16.82 8.68 -3.92
N ARG A 61 18.00 8.53 -3.32
CA ARG A 61 19.23 9.18 -3.80
C ARG A 61 19.60 8.78 -5.23
N LEU A 62 19.34 7.51 -5.58
CA LEU A 62 19.60 6.98 -6.91
C LEU A 62 18.62 7.56 -7.95
N LEU A 63 17.34 7.69 -7.60
CA LEU A 63 16.32 8.28 -8.48
C LEU A 63 16.51 9.79 -8.66
N GLU A 64 16.92 10.50 -7.60
CA GLU A 64 17.19 11.94 -7.63
C GLU A 64 18.59 12.30 -8.15
N SER A 65 19.47 11.32 -8.40
CA SER A 65 20.78 11.62 -8.97
C SER A 65 20.64 12.08 -10.42
N PRO A 66 21.57 12.90 -10.93
CA PRO A 66 21.68 13.13 -12.37
C PRO A 66 21.73 11.80 -13.13
N THR A 67 21.14 11.75 -14.31
CA THR A 67 21.21 10.55 -15.16
C THR A 67 22.64 10.41 -15.67
N VAL A 68 23.35 9.40 -15.17
CA VAL A 68 24.74 9.09 -15.56
C VAL A 68 24.79 7.85 -16.46
N THR A 69 23.69 7.11 -16.58
CA THR A 69 23.61 5.80 -17.24
C THR A 69 22.65 5.84 -18.42
N ASP A 70 23.09 5.40 -19.60
CA ASP A 70 22.30 5.25 -20.83
C ASP A 70 21.38 3.99 -20.79
N VAL A 71 20.75 3.72 -19.64
CA VAL A 71 19.84 2.57 -19.51
C VAL A 71 18.41 3.11 -19.60
N GLU A 72 17.77 2.91 -20.76
CA GLU A 72 16.42 3.43 -21.06
C GLU A 72 15.38 3.05 -19.99
N ASP A 73 15.45 1.84 -19.44
CA ASP A 73 14.55 1.37 -18.37
C ASP A 73 14.64 2.23 -17.11
N PHE A 74 15.80 2.81 -16.83
CA PHE A 74 16.03 3.61 -15.64
C PHE A 74 15.38 5.01 -15.76
N ASP A 75 15.27 5.55 -16.97
CA ASP A 75 14.60 6.81 -17.24
C ASP A 75 13.08 6.71 -17.02
N VAL A 76 12.48 5.57 -17.38
CA VAL A 76 11.05 5.32 -17.12
C VAL A 76 10.75 5.34 -15.62
N VAL A 77 11.59 4.68 -14.82
CA VAL A 77 11.42 4.63 -13.35
C VAL A 77 11.61 6.02 -12.73
N LYS A 78 12.58 6.82 -13.21
CA LYS A 78 12.76 8.20 -12.76
C LYS A 78 11.58 9.10 -13.13
N SER A 79 11.08 9.01 -14.36
CA SER A 79 9.91 9.76 -14.80
C SER A 79 8.68 9.46 -13.92
N LEU A 80 8.46 8.18 -13.59
CA LEU A 80 7.41 7.78 -12.65
C LEU A 80 7.63 8.36 -11.24
N TYR A 81 8.86 8.34 -10.74
CA TYR A 81 9.22 8.93 -9.45
C TYR A 81 8.96 10.44 -9.42
N ASP A 82 9.42 11.17 -10.44
CA ASP A 82 9.26 12.61 -10.56
C ASP A 82 7.79 13.01 -10.65
N ALA A 83 6.99 12.25 -11.41
CA ALA A 83 5.54 12.43 -11.47
C ALA A 83 4.87 12.22 -10.10
N CYS A 84 5.36 11.26 -9.30
CA CYS A 84 4.83 10.98 -7.97
C CYS A 84 5.21 12.05 -6.93
N ILE A 85 6.45 12.57 -6.96
CA ILE A 85 6.95 13.51 -5.95
C ILE A 85 6.57 14.97 -6.28
N ASN A 86 6.31 15.31 -7.54
CA ASN A 86 5.88 16.64 -7.95
C ASN A 86 4.41 16.95 -7.56
N TYR A 87 4.18 17.08 -6.25
CA TYR A 87 2.88 17.31 -5.64
C TYR A 87 2.21 18.64 -6.08
N SER A 88 3.02 19.63 -6.49
CA SER A 88 2.52 20.92 -6.98
C SER A 88 1.65 20.80 -8.23
N GLY A 89 1.92 19.82 -9.11
CA GLY A 89 1.07 19.54 -10.28
C GLY A 89 -0.31 19.05 -9.90
N LEU A 90 -0.42 18.26 -8.83
CA LEU A 90 -1.68 17.65 -8.37
C LEU A 90 -2.58 18.65 -7.60
N LYS A 91 -1.99 19.58 -6.84
CA LYS A 91 -2.73 20.49 -5.95
C LYS A 91 -3.47 21.62 -6.69
N ASN A 92 -2.94 22.09 -7.80
CA ASN A 92 -3.52 23.21 -8.55
C ASN A 92 -4.70 22.78 -9.46
N GLU A 93 -5.00 21.48 -9.47
CA GLU A 93 -5.87 20.83 -10.45
C GLU A 93 -6.89 19.89 -9.75
N PHE A 94 -7.53 20.39 -8.69
CA PHE A 94 -8.51 19.62 -7.91
C PHE A 94 -9.66 19.05 -8.78
N SER A 95 -10.11 19.80 -9.79
CA SER A 95 -11.11 19.33 -10.78
C SER A 95 -10.57 18.19 -11.66
N TYR A 96 -9.31 18.25 -12.10
CA TYR A 96 -8.70 17.19 -12.90
C TYR A 96 -8.50 15.89 -12.11
N SER A 97 -8.30 15.95 -10.79
CA SER A 97 -8.14 14.75 -9.97
C SER A 97 -9.40 13.86 -9.98
N ILE A 98 -10.59 14.47 -9.89
CA ILE A 98 -11.86 13.75 -9.96
C ILE A 98 -12.14 13.27 -11.38
N GLU A 99 -11.89 14.11 -12.38
CA GLU A 99 -12.06 13.74 -13.79
C GLU A 99 -11.13 12.60 -14.21
N THR A 100 -9.89 12.57 -13.70
CA THR A 100 -8.92 11.50 -13.95
C THR A 100 -9.38 10.18 -13.33
N VAL A 101 -9.87 10.20 -12.09
CA VAL A 101 -10.43 8.99 -11.46
C VAL A 101 -11.66 8.51 -12.24
N ARG A 102 -12.55 9.42 -12.66
CA ARG A 102 -13.73 9.07 -13.45
C ARG A 102 -13.36 8.52 -14.84
N SER A 103 -12.40 9.14 -15.53
CA SER A 103 -11.97 8.69 -16.86
C SER A 103 -11.30 7.33 -16.80
N LEU A 104 -10.49 7.06 -15.77
CA LEU A 104 -9.93 5.74 -15.52
C LEU A 104 -11.04 4.71 -15.30
N LEU A 105 -11.99 4.97 -14.41
CA LEU A 105 -13.10 4.03 -14.19
C LEU A 105 -13.88 3.75 -15.49
N LEU A 106 -14.19 4.78 -16.28
CA LEU A 106 -14.84 4.63 -17.58
C LEU A 106 -14.01 3.81 -18.58
N GLN A 107 -12.69 4.01 -18.64
CA GLN A 107 -11.80 3.29 -19.55
C GLN A 107 -11.84 1.78 -19.32
N PHE A 108 -12.02 1.34 -18.06
CA PHE A 108 -12.08 -0.07 -17.70
C PHE A 108 -13.49 -0.65 -17.72
N GLY A 109 -14.45 0.05 -18.33
CA GLY A 109 -15.84 -0.39 -18.35
C GLY A 109 -16.47 -0.43 -16.96
N ILE A 110 -15.89 0.27 -15.99
CA ILE A 110 -16.56 0.49 -14.71
C ILE A 110 -17.51 1.65 -14.98
N ASP A 111 -18.60 1.32 -15.68
CA ASP A 111 -19.72 2.21 -15.92
C ASP A 111 -20.10 2.88 -14.60
N THR A 112 -20.45 4.15 -14.72
CA THR A 112 -21.10 5.03 -13.75
C THR A 112 -21.29 4.42 -12.35
N TRP A 113 -20.65 4.98 -11.33
CA TRP A 113 -20.85 4.52 -9.95
C TRP A 113 -22.20 5.03 -9.42
N PRO A 114 -23.14 4.17 -8.97
CA PRO A 114 -24.46 4.58 -8.48
C PRO A 114 -24.47 5.72 -7.44
N VAL A 115 -23.40 5.85 -6.66
CA VAL A 115 -23.30 6.87 -5.60
C VAL A 115 -23.11 8.26 -6.19
N ILE A 116 -22.43 8.35 -7.34
CA ILE A 116 -21.99 9.60 -7.97
C ILE A 116 -22.90 9.95 -9.15
N ASP A 117 -23.37 8.95 -9.89
CA ASP A 117 -24.19 9.19 -11.08
C ASP A 117 -25.68 9.31 -10.72
N ILE A 118 -26.29 10.44 -11.10
CA ILE A 118 -27.71 10.71 -10.91
C ILE A 118 -28.59 10.02 -11.96
N PHE A 119 -28.01 9.68 -13.11
CA PHE A 119 -28.62 8.97 -14.23
C PHE A 119 -28.02 7.57 -14.35
N TYR A 120 -27.60 6.98 -13.23
CA TYR A 120 -27.21 5.57 -13.20
C TYR A 120 -28.36 4.76 -13.80
N ASP A 121 -28.15 4.29 -15.03
CA ASP A 121 -29.06 3.39 -15.69
C ASP A 121 -28.71 1.99 -15.20
N GLU A 122 -29.69 1.26 -14.66
CA GLU A 122 -29.48 -0.15 -14.32
C GLU A 122 -29.23 -0.99 -15.59
N ASP A 123 -29.60 -0.47 -16.77
CA ASP A 123 -29.27 -1.01 -18.10
C ASP A 123 -27.84 -0.66 -18.52
N THR A 124 -26.87 -0.87 -17.63
CA THR A 124 -25.46 -0.82 -18.01
C THR A 124 -25.11 -1.98 -18.93
N ASN A 125 -24.26 -1.74 -19.94
CA ASN A 125 -23.88 -2.77 -20.90
C ASN A 125 -23.05 -3.91 -20.27
N LEU A 126 -22.49 -3.69 -19.07
CA LEU A 126 -21.59 -4.64 -18.42
C LEU A 126 -22.22 -5.34 -17.22
N SER A 127 -22.14 -6.66 -17.25
CA SER A 127 -22.47 -7.57 -16.16
C SER A 127 -21.60 -7.31 -14.92
N VAL A 128 -22.03 -7.83 -13.77
CA VAL A 128 -21.26 -7.73 -12.52
C VAL A 128 -19.90 -8.42 -12.67
N GLU A 129 -19.86 -9.54 -13.39
CA GLU A 129 -18.66 -10.32 -13.68
C GLU A 129 -17.65 -9.52 -14.50
N GLU A 130 -18.11 -8.83 -15.55
CA GLU A 130 -17.26 -7.98 -16.39
C GLU A 130 -16.68 -6.81 -15.60
N ARG A 131 -17.49 -6.19 -14.73
CA ARG A 131 -17.02 -5.12 -13.84
C ARG A 131 -15.98 -5.61 -12.84
N LEU A 132 -16.19 -6.77 -12.22
CA LEU A 132 -15.22 -7.38 -11.30
C LEU A 132 -13.93 -7.79 -12.01
N ALA A 133 -14.02 -8.25 -13.26
CA ALA A 133 -12.85 -8.55 -14.09
C ALA A 133 -12.08 -7.28 -14.47
N GLY A 134 -12.77 -6.22 -14.90
CA GLY A 134 -12.17 -4.92 -15.20
C GLY A 134 -11.46 -4.32 -13.99
N LEU A 135 -12.08 -4.40 -12.81
CA LEU A 135 -11.47 -4.00 -11.54
C LEU A 135 -10.21 -4.81 -11.20
N ASN A 136 -10.20 -6.12 -11.48
CA ASN A 136 -9.00 -6.94 -11.30
C ASN A 136 -7.87 -6.53 -12.27
N LEU A 137 -8.18 -6.19 -13.53
CA LEU A 137 -7.18 -5.76 -14.52
C LEU A 137 -6.47 -4.44 -14.12
N VAL A 138 -7.13 -3.58 -13.35
CA VAL A 138 -6.53 -2.34 -12.80
C VAL A 138 -5.90 -2.52 -11.42
N GLY A 139 -5.81 -3.77 -10.92
CA GLY A 139 -5.22 -4.05 -9.61
C GLY A 139 -6.12 -3.69 -8.42
N ILE A 140 -7.44 -3.60 -8.60
CA ILE A 140 -8.43 -3.36 -7.55
C ILE A 140 -9.29 -4.62 -7.34
N PRO A 141 -8.79 -5.65 -6.62
CA PRO A 141 -9.58 -6.84 -6.34
C PRO A 141 -10.61 -6.55 -5.23
N VAL A 142 -11.91 -6.52 -5.58
CA VAL A 142 -12.99 -6.18 -4.62
C VAL A 142 -13.62 -7.42 -3.97
N ALA A 143 -13.87 -8.48 -4.73
CA ALA A 143 -14.51 -9.70 -4.24
C ALA A 143 -13.51 -10.87 -4.16
N PHE A 144 -12.75 -11.03 -5.23
CA PHE A 144 -11.67 -11.98 -5.36
C PHE A 144 -10.54 -11.33 -6.14
N ARG A 145 -9.33 -11.81 -5.87
CA ARG A 145 -8.13 -11.50 -6.63
C ARG A 145 -7.88 -12.62 -7.63
N LEU A 146 -7.62 -12.21 -8.87
CA LEU A 146 -7.28 -13.11 -9.97
C LEU A 146 -5.77 -13.05 -10.25
N GLU A 147 -5.09 -14.19 -10.10
CA GLU A 147 -3.63 -14.27 -10.30
C GLU A 147 -3.26 -15.47 -11.16
N VAL A 148 -2.26 -15.30 -12.01
CA VAL A 148 -1.60 -16.41 -12.71
C VAL A 148 -0.37 -16.78 -11.89
N ILE A 149 -0.35 -17.99 -11.33
CA ILE A 149 0.75 -18.47 -10.49
C ILE A 149 1.39 -19.72 -11.11
N PRO A 150 2.69 -19.97 -10.87
CA PRO A 150 3.30 -21.24 -11.26
C PRO A 150 2.62 -22.41 -10.54
N GLU A 151 2.48 -23.53 -11.23
CA GLU A 151 1.93 -24.74 -10.66
C GLU A 151 3.00 -25.53 -9.88
N ASP A 152 2.66 -25.96 -8.67
CA ASP A 152 3.59 -26.68 -7.81
C ASP A 152 4.07 -27.98 -8.47
N ASN A 153 5.38 -28.13 -8.59
CA ASN A 153 6.06 -29.29 -9.15
C ASN A 153 5.80 -29.56 -10.64
N ILE A 154 5.26 -28.60 -11.40
CA ILE A 154 5.14 -28.71 -12.86
C ILE A 154 5.91 -27.55 -13.52
N PRO A 155 7.11 -27.81 -14.07
CA PRO A 155 7.90 -26.78 -14.76
C PRO A 155 7.11 -26.17 -15.92
N ASP A 156 7.27 -24.86 -16.10
CA ASP A 156 6.64 -24.08 -17.17
C ASP A 156 5.10 -24.13 -17.19
N SER A 157 4.44 -24.70 -16.17
CA SER A 157 2.98 -24.70 -16.02
C SER A 157 2.51 -23.58 -15.10
N HIS A 158 1.37 -23.00 -15.45
CA HIS A 158 0.74 -21.92 -14.71
C HIS A 158 -0.74 -22.21 -14.54
N ILE A 159 -1.28 -21.82 -13.39
CA ILE A 159 -2.70 -21.96 -13.06
C ILE A 159 -3.29 -20.60 -12.69
N LEU A 160 -4.58 -20.47 -12.97
CA LEU A 160 -5.37 -19.32 -12.53
C LEU A 160 -5.81 -19.54 -11.09
N LYS A 161 -5.32 -18.72 -10.17
CA LYS A 161 -5.68 -18.74 -8.75
C LYS A 161 -6.68 -17.63 -8.46
N LEU A 162 -7.77 -18.03 -7.81
CA LEU A 162 -8.73 -17.12 -7.18
C LEU A 162 -8.45 -17.11 -5.68
N SER A 163 -8.21 -15.94 -5.12
CA SER A 163 -8.09 -15.73 -3.68
C SER A 163 -9.10 -14.67 -3.22
N PRO A 164 -9.42 -14.58 -1.91
CA PRO A 164 -10.24 -13.49 -1.40
C PRO A 164 -9.69 -12.12 -1.83
N GLY A 165 -10.58 -11.15 -1.97
CA GLY A 165 -10.24 -9.77 -2.28
C GLY A 165 -11.01 -8.78 -1.40
N GLY A 166 -10.62 -7.52 -1.49
CA GLY A 166 -11.30 -6.40 -0.87
C GLY A 166 -11.37 -6.52 0.67
N PRO A 167 -12.54 -6.33 1.31
CA PRO A 167 -12.66 -6.38 2.76
C PRO A 167 -12.21 -7.71 3.38
N GLN A 168 -12.25 -8.81 2.62
CA GLN A 168 -11.81 -10.13 3.11
C GLN A 168 -10.29 -10.21 3.30
N ASP A 169 -9.51 -9.38 2.58
CA ASP A 169 -8.05 -9.31 2.72
C ASP A 169 -7.62 -8.71 4.06
N THR A 170 -8.51 -7.98 4.73
CA THR A 170 -8.21 -7.30 5.99
C THR A 170 -8.08 -8.24 7.18
N SER A 171 -8.46 -9.52 7.03
CA SER A 171 -8.58 -10.51 8.12
C SER A 171 -9.51 -10.06 9.26
N ARG A 172 -10.29 -8.99 9.08
CA ARG A 172 -11.25 -8.50 10.06
C ARG A 172 -12.58 -9.23 9.90
N PRO A 173 -13.26 -9.60 11.01
CA PRO A 173 -14.62 -10.10 10.94
C PRO A 173 -15.56 -9.11 10.23
N PRO A 174 -16.54 -9.57 9.44
CA PRO A 174 -17.46 -8.69 8.74
C PRO A 174 -18.23 -7.73 9.66
N GLY A 175 -18.56 -8.16 10.89
CA GLY A 175 -19.22 -7.31 11.89
C GLY A 175 -18.36 -6.12 12.31
N ASP A 176 -17.06 -6.32 12.49
CA ASP A 176 -16.13 -5.27 12.92
C ASP A 176 -15.88 -4.25 11.82
N ILE A 177 -15.92 -4.66 10.55
CA ILE A 177 -15.82 -3.76 9.40
C ILE A 177 -17.08 -2.90 9.32
N ARG A 178 -18.27 -3.50 9.42
CA ARG A 178 -19.55 -2.80 9.35
C ARG A 178 -19.77 -1.79 10.49
N ALA A 179 -19.26 -2.11 11.69
CA ALA A 179 -19.33 -1.24 12.85
C ALA A 179 -18.27 -0.11 12.86
N ASP A 180 -17.33 -0.09 11.91
CA ASP A 180 -16.21 0.85 11.88
C ASP A 180 -16.66 2.27 11.48
N GLN A 181 -16.77 3.14 12.49
CA GLN A 181 -17.16 4.54 12.29
C GLN A 181 -16.11 5.37 11.55
N ARG A 182 -14.83 5.00 11.65
CA ARG A 182 -13.76 5.69 10.94
C ARG A 182 -13.83 5.35 9.45
N LEU A 183 -14.00 4.08 9.12
CA LEU A 183 -14.22 3.63 7.74
C LEU A 183 -15.46 4.29 7.15
N ARG A 184 -16.58 4.31 7.88
CA ARG A 184 -17.81 4.98 7.45
C ARG A 184 -17.58 6.46 7.12
N SER A 185 -16.87 7.17 8.01
CA SER A 185 -16.57 8.59 7.82
C SER A 185 -15.66 8.82 6.60
N GLN A 186 -14.65 7.97 6.39
CA GLN A 186 -13.77 8.03 5.22
C GLN A 186 -14.52 7.73 3.91
N MET A 187 -15.43 6.75 3.91
CA MET A 187 -16.27 6.44 2.75
C MET A 187 -17.17 7.62 2.37
N ILE A 188 -17.82 8.25 3.35
CA ILE A 188 -18.65 9.45 3.10
C ILE A 188 -17.79 10.58 2.53
N SER A 189 -16.64 10.88 3.13
CA SER A 189 -15.72 11.90 2.63
C SER A 189 -15.26 11.60 1.20
N PHE A 190 -15.00 10.33 0.88
CA PHE A 190 -14.61 9.92 -0.46
C PHE A 190 -15.74 10.08 -1.48
N PHE A 191 -16.97 9.70 -1.15
CA PHE A 191 -18.12 9.90 -2.04
C PHE A 191 -18.43 11.38 -2.28
N LEU A 192 -18.33 12.21 -1.23
CA LEU A 192 -18.44 13.66 -1.35
C LEU A 192 -17.33 14.23 -2.24
N PHE A 193 -16.09 13.78 -2.04
CA PHE A 193 -14.96 14.16 -2.89
C PHE A 193 -15.22 13.81 -4.36
N LEU A 194 -15.83 12.66 -4.65
CA LEU A 194 -16.18 12.27 -6.01
C LEU A 194 -17.44 12.94 -6.57
N GLY A 195 -18.06 13.86 -5.82
CA GLY A 195 -19.18 14.70 -6.28
C GLY A 195 -20.58 14.16 -5.95
N ALA A 196 -20.72 13.15 -5.09
CA ALA A 196 -22.03 12.72 -4.59
C ALA A 196 -22.66 13.78 -3.67
N SER A 197 -23.99 13.84 -3.61
CA SER A 197 -24.68 14.63 -2.58
C SER A 197 -24.50 13.99 -1.20
N GLU A 198 -24.58 14.79 -0.13
CA GLU A 198 -24.45 14.28 1.24
C GLU A 198 -25.48 13.19 1.56
N SER A 199 -26.72 13.34 1.10
CA SER A 199 -27.77 12.34 1.27
C SER A 199 -27.42 11.00 0.64
N ARG A 200 -26.88 11.00 -0.59
CA ARG A 200 -26.47 9.78 -1.29
C ARG A 200 -25.23 9.16 -0.69
N ALA A 201 -24.23 9.97 -0.37
CA ALA A 201 -23.00 9.51 0.26
C ALA A 201 -23.31 8.79 1.59
N ARG A 202 -24.17 9.36 2.42
CA ARG A 202 -24.60 8.74 3.69
C ARG A 202 -25.39 7.45 3.49
N LYS A 203 -26.34 7.46 2.54
CA LYS A 203 -27.13 6.27 2.22
C LYS A 203 -26.24 5.14 1.72
N ALA A 204 -25.40 5.40 0.72
CA ALA A 204 -24.48 4.42 0.16
C ALA A 204 -23.50 3.85 1.20
N ALA A 205 -22.93 4.70 2.06
CA ALA A 205 -22.07 4.22 3.14
C ALA A 205 -22.81 3.33 4.14
N SER A 206 -24.13 3.55 4.35
CA SER A 206 -24.96 2.70 5.18
C SER A 206 -25.43 1.41 4.50
N ASP A 207 -25.55 1.41 3.18
CA ASP A 207 -25.92 0.20 2.43
C ASP A 207 -24.72 -0.76 2.31
N ILE A 208 -23.49 -0.21 2.29
CA ILE A 208 -22.24 -0.99 2.21
C ILE A 208 -21.77 -1.50 3.58
N LEU A 209 -21.90 -0.69 4.64
CA LEU A 209 -21.47 -1.00 6.01
C LEU A 209 -22.66 -1.25 6.94
#